data_AF-A0A7R9CR69-F1
#
_entry.id   AF-A0A7R9CR69-F1
#
_cell.length_a   1.000
_cell.length_b   1.000
_cell.length_c   1.000
_cell.angle_alpha   90.00
_cell.angle_beta   90.00
_cell.angle_gamma   90.00
#
_symmetry.space_group_name_H-M   'P 1'
#
loop_
_entity.id
_entity.type
_entity.pdbx_description
1 polymer ?
#
loop_
_entity_poly.entity_id
_entity_poly.type
_entity_poly.pdbx_seq_one_letter_code
_entity_poly.pdbx_strand_id
1 'polypeptide(L)'
;MKRFGGRMVYGDTLAMEYTAENEEGRSWFVPGRNVVLPKLPVPTLEHSMERYLAAVRPLVPESQYERTRSLVKSFSGPSGPGPRLQEKLLQRREQQDNWSNEEMRFGKVQSKEELGDGQTERATKI
;
A
#
# COMPACT_ATOMS: atom_id res chain seq x y z
N MET A 1 26.26 42.79 -14.33
CA MET A 1 25.17 43.11 -13.38
C MET A 1 23.82 42.93 -14.09
N LYS A 2 23.13 41.80 -13.92
CA LYS A 2 21.73 41.67 -14.36
C LYS A 2 20.87 41.68 -13.10
N ARG A 3 20.03 42.71 -12.99
CA ARG A 3 19.19 42.97 -11.83
C ARG A 3 18.03 41.96 -11.87
N PHE A 4 17.95 41.05 -10.90
CA PHE A 4 16.77 40.20 -10.71
C PHE A 4 15.85 40.91 -9.73
N GLY A 5 14.77 41.51 -10.25
CA GLY A 5 13.72 42.14 -9.44
C GLY A 5 12.40 41.45 -9.74
N GLY A 6 11.89 40.67 -8.79
CA GLY A 6 10.55 40.09 -8.83
C GLY A 6 10.05 39.87 -7.41
N ARG A 7 9.15 40.75 -6.94
CA ARG A 7 8.49 40.66 -5.64
C ARG A 7 7.38 39.60 -5.73
N MET A 8 7.39 38.64 -4.81
CA MET A 8 6.42 37.54 -4.75
C MET A 8 5.22 37.97 -3.89
N VAL A 9 4.01 37.89 -4.44
CA VAL A 9 2.74 37.98 -3.69
C VAL A 9 2.01 36.67 -3.89
N TYR A 10 1.72 35.97 -2.79
CA TYR A 10 0.95 34.73 -2.77
C TYR A 10 -0.50 35.05 -2.41
N GLY A 11 -1.43 34.67 -3.28
CA GLY A 11 -2.87 34.78 -3.06
C GLY A 11 -3.65 34.17 -4.23
N ASP A 12 -4.15 32.97 -3.98
CA ASP A 12 -5.29 32.26 -4.57
C ASP A 12 -5.48 32.24 -6.10
N THR A 13 -5.14 31.09 -6.67
CA THR A 13 -5.57 30.57 -7.98
C THR A 13 -5.32 31.46 -9.20
N LEU A 14 -4.06 31.85 -9.39
CA LEU A 14 -3.49 31.80 -10.74
C LEU A 14 -2.33 30.82 -10.68
N ALA A 15 -2.47 29.67 -11.34
CA ALA A 15 -1.31 28.86 -11.71
C ALA A 15 -0.40 29.79 -12.52
N MET A 16 0.65 30.31 -11.90
CA MET A 16 1.73 30.93 -12.63
C MET A 16 2.28 29.85 -13.55
N GLU A 17 1.97 29.96 -14.84
CA GLU A 17 2.72 29.32 -15.91
C GLU A 17 4.14 29.89 -15.86
N TYR A 18 4.94 29.40 -14.91
CA TYR A 18 6.36 29.70 -14.86
C TYR A 18 7.04 28.78 -15.87
N THR A 19 6.95 29.14 -17.15
CA THR A 19 7.77 28.53 -18.20
C THR A 19 9.20 29.02 -18.01
N ALA A 20 9.94 28.40 -17.08
CA ALA A 20 11.38 28.52 -17.16
C ALA A 20 11.81 27.73 -18.41
N GLU A 21 12.08 28.44 -19.49
CA GLU A 21 12.69 27.84 -20.67
C GLU A 21 14.17 27.61 -20.37
N ASN A 22 14.71 26.45 -20.76
CA ASN A 22 16.15 26.24 -20.70
C ASN A 22 16.86 27.12 -21.76
N GLU A 23 18.19 27.17 -21.76
CA GLU A 23 18.98 27.96 -22.73
C GLU A 23 18.74 27.55 -24.21
N GLU A 24 18.02 26.46 -24.44
CA GLU A 24 17.63 25.92 -25.75
C GLU A 24 16.16 26.21 -26.10
N GLY A 25 15.46 27.04 -25.32
CA GLY A 25 14.05 27.39 -25.56
C GLY A 25 13.04 26.26 -25.29
N ARG A 26 13.44 25.21 -24.57
CA ARG A 26 12.57 24.10 -24.17
C ARG A 26 12.05 24.31 -22.76
N SER A 27 10.73 24.34 -22.61
CA SER A 27 10.05 24.30 -21.32
C SER A 27 10.28 22.95 -20.64
N TRP A 28 10.68 22.96 -19.37
CA TRP A 28 10.70 21.75 -18.53
C TRP A 28 9.30 21.33 -18.06
N PHE A 29 8.33 22.24 -18.12
CA PHE A 29 6.92 21.92 -17.87
C PHE A 29 6.27 21.37 -19.13
N VAL A 30 5.74 20.14 -19.02
CA VAL A 30 4.84 19.53 -19.99
C VAL A 30 3.41 19.61 -19.42
N PRO A 31 2.64 20.68 -19.69
CA PRO A 31 1.27 20.78 -19.21
C PRO A 31 0.38 19.72 -19.87
N GLY A 32 -0.55 19.15 -19.11
CA GLY A 32 -1.55 18.19 -19.64
C GLY A 32 -1.26 16.71 -19.42
N ARG A 33 -0.22 16.33 -18.67
CA ARG A 33 -0.03 14.94 -18.26
C ARG A 33 -0.96 14.59 -17.09
N ASN A 34 -2.20 14.22 -17.41
CA ASN A 34 -3.00 13.37 -16.53
C ASN A 34 -2.36 11.96 -16.58
N VAL A 35 -1.33 11.74 -15.75
CA VAL A 35 -0.59 10.48 -15.73
C VAL A 35 -1.43 9.45 -15.00
N VAL A 36 -2.16 8.62 -15.76
CA VAL A 36 -2.73 7.39 -15.21
C VAL A 36 -1.56 6.48 -14.81
N LEU A 37 -1.29 6.39 -13.51
CA LEU A 37 -0.22 5.54 -12.98
C LEU A 37 -0.64 4.07 -13.08
N PRO A 38 0.25 3.17 -13.51
CA PRO A 38 -0.06 1.75 -13.53
C PRO A 38 -0.26 1.23 -12.11
N LYS A 39 -1.21 0.31 -11.93
CA LYS A 39 -1.41 -0.39 -10.65
C LYS A 39 -0.17 -1.19 -10.27
N LEU A 40 0.14 -1.24 -8.98
CA LEU A 40 1.26 -2.02 -8.48
C LEU A 40 1.11 -3.50 -8.89
N PRO A 41 2.15 -4.13 -9.46
CA PRO A 41 2.13 -5.55 -9.74
C PRO A 41 2.19 -6.34 -8.44
N VAL A 42 1.51 -7.48 -8.40
CA VAL A 42 1.71 -8.48 -7.34
C VAL A 42 2.72 -9.49 -7.90
N PRO A 43 3.91 -9.65 -7.30
CA PRO A 43 4.89 -10.64 -7.74
C PRO A 43 4.33 -12.05 -7.56
N THR A 44 4.83 -13.02 -8.33
CA THR A 44 4.43 -14.41 -8.13
C THR A 44 4.87 -14.92 -6.75
N LEU A 45 4.14 -15.90 -6.24
CA LEU A 45 4.45 -16.50 -4.94
C LEU A 45 5.86 -17.10 -4.95
N GLU A 46 6.20 -17.87 -5.97
CA GLU A 46 7.51 -18.51 -6.13
C GLU A 46 8.65 -17.49 -6.15
N HIS A 47 8.53 -16.44 -6.98
CA HIS A 47 9.54 -15.38 -7.06
C HIS A 47 9.76 -14.69 -5.71
N SER A 48 8.66 -14.43 -4.99
CA SER A 48 8.74 -13.81 -3.66
C SER A 48 9.43 -14.72 -2.64
N MET A 49 9.12 -16.02 -2.67
CA MET A 49 9.73 -17.01 -1.78
C MET A 49 11.23 -17.22 -2.07
N GLU A 50 11.62 -17.24 -3.34
CA GLU A 50 13.03 -17.32 -3.75
C GLU A 50 13.83 -16.10 -3.27
N ARG A 51 13.28 -14.90 -3.50
CA ARG A 51 13.91 -13.65 -3.05
C ARG A 51 14.02 -13.58 -1.53
N TYR A 52 13.00 -14.06 -0.81
CA TYR A 52 13.01 -14.16 0.64
C TYR A 52 14.13 -15.09 1.13
N LEU A 53 14.25 -16.29 0.59
CA LEU A 53 15.32 -17.23 0.98
C LEU A 53 16.70 -16.67 0.66
N ALA A 54 16.88 -16.02 -0.50
CA ALA A 54 18.14 -15.37 -0.86
C ALA A 54 18.53 -14.25 0.12
N ALA A 55 17.54 -13.46 0.58
CA ALA A 55 17.76 -12.38 1.55
C ALA A 55 18.05 -12.90 2.96
N VAL A 56 17.42 -14.00 3.38
CA VAL A 56 17.61 -14.60 4.71
C VAL A 56 18.91 -15.38 4.82
N ARG A 57 19.36 -16.04 3.75
CA ARG A 57 20.55 -16.89 3.75
C ARG A 57 21.80 -16.27 4.39
N PRO A 58 22.21 -15.02 4.10
CA PRO A 58 23.39 -14.42 4.73
C PRO A 58 23.17 -13.96 6.18
N LEU A 59 21.93 -13.93 6.67
CA LEU A 59 21.57 -13.37 7.98
C LEU A 59 21.50 -14.43 9.08
N VAL A 60 21.36 -15.70 8.73
CA VAL A 60 21.09 -16.78 9.68
C VAL A 60 22.08 -17.94 9.52
N PRO A 61 22.36 -18.70 10.59
CA PRO A 61 23.13 -19.94 10.49
C PRO A 61 22.45 -20.99 9.62
N GLU A 62 23.23 -21.90 9.04
CA GLU A 62 22.74 -22.93 8.10
C GLU A 62 21.60 -23.79 8.68
N SER A 63 21.67 -24.15 9.98
CA SER A 63 20.62 -24.93 10.64
C SER A 63 19.26 -24.23 10.68
N GLN A 64 19.25 -22.89 10.83
CA GLN A 64 18.03 -22.08 10.81
C GLN A 64 17.56 -21.84 9.38
N TYR A 65 18.49 -21.71 8.43
CA TYR A 65 18.18 -21.58 7.02
C TYR A 65 17.43 -22.81 6.50
N GLU A 66 17.90 -24.03 6.79
CA GLU A 66 17.24 -25.27 6.33
C GLU A 66 15.83 -25.43 6.93
N ARG A 67 15.64 -25.04 8.20
CA ARG A 67 14.30 -24.97 8.81
C ARG A 67 13.40 -24.00 8.06
N THR A 68 13.92 -22.80 7.75
CA THR A 68 13.19 -21.75 7.03
C THR A 68 12.82 -22.21 5.62
N ARG A 69 13.75 -22.86 4.91
CA ARG A 69 13.54 -23.44 3.58
C ARG A 69 12.43 -24.49 3.58
N SER A 70 12.41 -25.35 4.59
CA SER A 70 11.36 -26.35 4.77
C SER A 70 9.99 -25.70 4.98
N LEU A 71 9.91 -24.67 5.83
CA LEU A 71 8.69 -23.89 6.06
C LEU A 71 8.20 -23.19 4.79
N VAL A 72 9.11 -22.58 4.03
CA VAL A 72 8.80 -21.92 2.75
C VAL A 72 8.22 -22.93 1.76
N LYS A 73 8.79 -24.13 1.67
CA LYS A 73 8.26 -25.20 0.81
C LYS A 73 6.86 -25.65 1.24
N SER A 74 6.61 -25.78 2.54
CA SER A 74 5.26 -26.09 3.07
C SER A 74 4.27 -24.95 2.83
N PHE A 75 4.73 -23.69 2.88
CA PHE A 75 3.92 -22.51 2.62
C PHE A 75 3.52 -22.40 1.14
N SER A 76 4.47 -22.57 0.23
CA SER A 76 4.28 -22.45 -1.22
C SER A 76 3.75 -23.71 -1.90
N GLY A 77 3.71 -24.83 -1.18
CA GLY A 77 3.18 -26.09 -1.71
C GLY A 77 1.70 -25.99 -2.09
N PRO A 78 1.19 -26.93 -2.90
CA PRO A 78 -0.18 -26.90 -3.41
C PRO A 78 -1.25 -26.98 -2.31
N SER A 79 -0.95 -27.64 -1.20
CA SER A 79 -1.80 -27.71 0.00
C SER A 79 -1.44 -26.64 1.04
N GLY A 80 -0.46 -25.79 0.75
CA GLY A 80 -0.01 -24.72 1.63
C GLY A 80 -0.97 -23.54 1.64
N PRO A 81 -0.89 -22.65 2.64
CA PRO A 81 -1.70 -21.43 2.68
C PRO A 81 -1.28 -20.39 1.62
N GLY A 82 -0.06 -20.47 1.07
CA GLY A 82 0.50 -19.49 0.15
C GLY A 82 -0.35 -19.23 -1.11
N PRO A 83 -0.73 -20.25 -1.90
CA PRO A 83 -1.53 -20.06 -3.11
C PRO A 83 -2.87 -19.35 -2.85
N ARG A 84 -3.57 -19.73 -1.77
CA ARG A 84 -4.85 -19.10 -1.38
C ARG A 84 -4.66 -17.64 -0.96
N LEU A 85 -3.57 -17.32 -0.26
CA LEU A 85 -3.25 -15.93 0.10
C LEU A 85 -2.87 -15.10 -1.11
N GLN A 86 -2.11 -15.68 -2.05
CA GLN A 86 -1.75 -15.05 -3.31
C GLN A 86 -2.99 -14.70 -4.13
N GLU A 87 -3.97 -15.60 -4.22
CA GLU A 87 -5.23 -15.34 -4.91
C GLU A 87 -6.00 -14.16 -4.28
N LYS A 88 -6.05 -14.10 -2.94
CA LYS A 88 -6.66 -12.96 -2.25
C LYS A 88 -5.93 -11.64 -2.51
N LEU A 89 -4.59 -11.66 -2.61
CA LEU A 89 -3.80 -10.47 -2.96
C LEU A 89 -4.10 -10.01 -4.39
N LEU A 90 -4.25 -10.95 -5.33
CA LEU A 90 -4.65 -10.63 -6.70
C LEU A 90 -6.05 -10.02 -6.75
N GLN A 91 -7.02 -10.60 -6.03
CA GLN A 91 -8.37 -10.01 -5.92
C GLN A 91 -8.33 -8.59 -5.34
N ARG A 92 -7.48 -8.35 -4.33
CA ARG A 92 -7.30 -7.02 -3.73
C ARG A 92 -6.69 -6.02 -4.70
N ARG A 93 -5.73 -6.44 -5.53
CA ARG A 93 -5.14 -5.62 -6.60
C ARG A 93 -6.18 -5.15 -7.62
N GLU A 94 -7.17 -5.98 -7.93
CA GLU A 94 -8.24 -5.56 -8.84
C GLU A 94 -9.15 -4.51 -8.19
N GLN A 95 -9.40 -4.63 -6.88
CA GLN A 95 -10.31 -3.74 -6.14
C GLN A 95 -9.71 -2.40 -5.70
N GLN A 96 -8.38 -2.28 -5.64
CA GLN A 96 -7.69 -1.10 -5.09
C GLN A 96 -6.67 -0.54 -6.08
N ASP A 97 -6.42 0.78 -6.02
CA ASP A 97 -5.38 1.42 -6.83
C ASP A 97 -3.96 1.02 -6.37
N ASN A 98 -3.81 0.78 -5.06
CA ASN A 98 -2.60 0.26 -4.44
C ASN A 98 -3.00 -0.84 -3.45
N TRP A 99 -2.63 -2.08 -3.74
CA TRP A 99 -2.99 -3.23 -2.91
C TRP A 99 -2.18 -3.34 -1.60
N SER A 100 -1.04 -2.63 -1.51
CA SER A 100 -0.14 -2.62 -0.35
C SER A 100 -0.41 -1.48 0.64
N ASN A 101 -1.40 -0.63 0.38
CA ASN A 101 -1.75 0.45 1.31
C ASN A 101 -2.40 -0.08 2.61
N GLU A 102 -2.28 0.72 3.66
CA GLU A 102 -2.46 0.37 5.09
C GLU A 102 -3.90 0.03 5.53
N GLU A 103 -4.79 -0.37 4.63
CA GLU A 103 -6.02 -1.06 5.05
C GLU A 103 -5.71 -2.56 5.31
N MET A 104 -4.61 -2.83 6.05
CA MET A 104 -4.53 -3.93 7.02
C MET A 104 -5.35 -3.51 8.24
N ARG A 105 -6.63 -3.20 8.03
CA ARG A 105 -7.55 -3.08 9.15
C ARG A 105 -7.74 -4.50 9.64
N PHE A 106 -6.97 -4.86 10.68
CA PHE A 106 -7.20 -6.04 11.51
C PHE A 106 -8.70 -6.24 11.56
N GLY A 107 -9.14 -7.41 11.06
CA GLY A 107 -10.51 -7.61 10.57
C GLY A 107 -11.51 -6.97 11.51
N LYS A 108 -12.54 -6.30 10.95
CA LYS A 108 -13.68 -5.82 11.74
C LYS A 108 -14.03 -6.93 12.73
N VAL A 109 -13.63 -6.75 13.99
CA VAL A 109 -14.16 -7.52 15.09
C VAL A 109 -15.62 -7.18 15.01
N GLN A 110 -16.44 -8.13 14.57
CA GLN A 110 -17.87 -8.01 14.80
C GLN A 110 -17.98 -7.97 16.32
N SER A 111 -18.15 -6.78 16.87
CA SER A 111 -18.63 -6.58 18.23
C SER A 111 -19.99 -7.27 18.28
N LYS A 112 -19.98 -8.51 18.76
CA LYS A 112 -21.16 -9.25 19.15
C LYS A 112 -21.57 -8.72 20.53
N GLU A 113 -22.04 -7.48 20.56
CA GLU A 113 -22.63 -6.81 21.72
C GLU A 113 -24.02 -6.32 21.33
N GLU A 114 -24.92 -7.26 21.10
CA GLU A 114 -26.36 -7.05 21.26
C GLU A 114 -26.94 -8.29 21.96
N LEU A 115 -26.42 -8.57 23.16
CA LEU A 115 -27.12 -9.42 24.13
C LEU A 115 -27.74 -8.49 25.16
N GLY A 116 -29.05 -8.60 25.28
CA GLY A 116 -29.93 -7.57 25.80
C GLY A 116 -29.69 -7.18 27.25
N ASP A 117 -29.80 -5.88 27.49
CA ASP A 117 -30.01 -5.33 28.82
C ASP A 117 -31.46 -4.88 28.97
N GLY A 118 -32.04 -5.38 30.06
CA GLY A 118 -33.44 -5.29 30.40
C GLY A 118 -33.99 -3.88 30.47
N GLN A 119 -35.26 -3.79 30.06
CA GLN A 119 -36.17 -2.73 30.45
C GLN A 119 -36.14 -2.58 31.98
N THR A 120 -35.43 -1.56 32.44
CA THR A 120 -35.60 -0.97 33.76
C THR A 120 -36.54 0.22 33.58
N GLU A 121 -37.85 -0.03 33.56
CA GLU A 121 -38.80 1.05 33.82
C GLU A 121 -39.03 1.18 35.33
N ARG A 122 -38.83 2.42 35.75
CA ARG A 122 -38.67 2.92 37.09
C ARG A 122 -39.96 2.86 37.89
N ALA A 123 -39.78 2.74 39.19
CA ALA A 123 -40.82 2.79 40.20
C ALA A 123 -41.51 4.17 40.32
N THR A 124 -42.76 4.08 40.82
CA THR A 124 -43.38 4.92 41.87
C THR A 124 -44.50 5.90 41.48
N LYS A 125 -45.51 5.92 42.37
CA LYS A 125 -46.69 6.81 42.57
C LYS A 125 -47.94 6.37 41.78
N ILE A 126 -49.03 5.92 42.39
CA ILE A 126 -49.73 6.32 43.63
C ILE A 126 -50.50 5.12 44.19
#